data_AF-A0A0G1LNC3-F1
#
_entry.id   AF-A0A0G1LNC3-F1
#
_cell.length_a   1.000
_cell.length_b   1.000
_cell.length_c   1.000
_cell.angle_alpha   90.00
_cell.angle_beta   90.00
_cell.angle_gamma   90.00
#
_symmetry.space_group_name_H-M   'P 1'
#
loop_
_entity.id
_entity.type
_entity.pdbx_description
1 polymer ?
#
loop_
_entity_poly.entity_id
_entity_poly.type
_entity_poly.pdbx_seq_one_letter_code
_entity_poly.pdbx_strand_id
1 'polypeptide(L)' 'HREEIGALGTKMKSAGLTCVPVRLYNKGSLIKLQIALVRGKKKYEKRDLIKKRETKIGLARRLKISR' A
#
# COMPACT_ATOMS: atom_id res chain seq x y z
N HIS A 1 3.22 12.51 20.46
CA HIS A 1 3.53 12.84 19.06
C HIS A 1 5.02 13.07 18.78
N ARG A 2 5.78 13.85 19.58
CA ARG A 2 7.23 14.08 19.29
C ARG A 2 8.07 12.80 19.25
N GLU A 3 7.81 11.85 20.16
CA GLU A 3 8.49 10.56 20.20
C GLU A 3 8.13 9.64 19.03
N GLU A 4 6.86 9.61 18.62
CA GLU A 4 6.42 8.86 17.44
C GLU A 4 7.06 9.40 16.15
N ILE A 5 7.19 10.72 16.02
CA ILE A 5 7.86 11.36 14.89
C ILE A 5 9.36 10.98 14.88
N GLY A 6 10.02 10.98 16.04
CA GLY A 6 11.40 10.53 16.18
C GLY A 6 11.58 9.06 15.79
N ALA A 7 10.72 8.18 16.31
CA ALA A 7 10.75 6.75 16.00
C ALA A 7 10.48 6.45 14.51
N LEU A 8 9.53 7.16 13.89
CA LEU A 8 9.25 7.06 12.45
C LEU A 8 10.44 7.56 11.62
N GLY A 9 11.04 8.70 11.99
CA GLY A 9 12.21 9.25 11.31
C GLY A 9 13.42 8.31 11.36
N THR A 10 13.69 7.70 12.52
CA THR A 10 14.78 6.74 12.67
C THR A 10 14.54 5.47 11.86
N LYS A 11 13.31 4.92 11.88
CA LYS A 11 12.94 3.75 11.08
C LYS A 11 13.00 4.03 9.57
N MET A 12 12.62 5.24 9.14
CA MET A 12 12.71 5.67 7.74
C MET A 12 14.17 5.71 7.26
N LYS A 13 15.07 6.30 8.06
CA LYS A 13 16.50 6.40 7.75
C LYS A 13 17.23 5.05 7.78
N SER A 14 16.93 4.21 8.75
CA SER A 14 17.66 2.94 8.96
C SER A 14 17.29 1.86 7.95
N ALA A 15 16.02 1.77 7.53
CA ALA A 15 15.53 0.64 6.74
C ALA A 15 15.20 0.97 5.28
N GLY A 16 15.47 2.21 4.82
CA GLY A 16 15.12 2.65 3.46
C GLY A 16 13.62 2.51 3.16
N LEU A 17 12.80 2.69 4.19
CA LEU A 17 11.34 2.59 4.13
C LEU A 17 10.76 3.95 3.73
N THR A 18 9.67 3.94 2.96
CA THR A 18 8.94 5.12 2.56
C THR A 18 7.68 5.25 3.40
N CYS A 19 7.40 6.45 3.92
CA CYS A 19 6.13 6.76 4.56
C CYS A 19 5.05 6.93 3.50
N VAL A 20 3.96 6.18 3.59
CA VAL A 20 2.81 6.31 2.70
C VAL A 20 1.53 6.43 3.54
N PRO A 21 0.65 7.39 3.24
CA PRO A 21 -0.67 7.47 3.85
C PRO A 21 -1.53 6.29 3.41
N VAL A 22 -2.10 5.55 4.36
CA VAL A 22 -2.94 4.37 4.07
C VAL A 22 -4.42 4.73 4.16
N ARG A 23 -4.81 5.52 5.17
CA ARG A 23 -6.21 5.87 5.43
C ARG A 23 -6.35 7.26 6.01
N LEU A 24 -7.39 7.95 5.59
CA LEU A 24 -7.94 9.14 6.21
C LEU A 24 -9.22 8.74 6.95
N TYR A 25 -9.34 9.13 8.22
CA TYR A 25 -10.53 8.86 9.01
C TYR A 25 -10.88 10.07 9.88
N ASN A 26 -12.17 10.34 10.03
CA ASN A 26 -12.63 11.43 10.86
C ASN A 26 -12.69 10.96 12.32
N LYS A 27 -12.12 11.76 13.23
CA LYS A 27 -12.28 11.57 14.67
C LYS A 27 -12.80 12.88 15.26
N GLY A 28 -14.13 12.98 15.40
CA GLY A 28 -14.81 14.21 15.80
C GLY A 28 -14.70 15.28 14.71
N SER A 29 -14.32 16.51 15.09
CA SER A 29 -14.13 17.63 14.15
C SER A 29 -12.78 17.61 13.41
N LEU A 30 -11.93 16.61 13.65
CA LEU A 30 -10.58 16.53 13.08
C LEU A 30 -10.45 15.32 12.17
N ILE A 31 -9.77 15.52 11.05
CA ILE A 31 -9.41 14.47 10.12
C ILE A 31 -8.06 13.91 10.55
N LYS A 32 -8.01 12.61 10.82
CA LYS A 32 -6.78 11.89 11.18
C LYS A 32 -6.27 11.07 10.01
N LEU A 33 -4.95 11.01 9.93
CA LEU A 33 -4.22 10.34 8.88
C LEU A 33 -3.45 9.16 9.48
N GLN A 34 -3.72 7.96 8.97
CA GLN A 34 -2.96 6.77 9.32
C GLN A 34 -1.84 6.60 8.30
N ILE A 35 -0.60 6.60 8.80
CA ILE A 35 0.63 6.50 8.00
C ILE A 35 1.21 5.10 8.21
N ALA A 36 1.65 4.45 7.13
CA ALA A 36 2.41 3.21 7.20
C ALA A 36 3.82 3.40 6.64
N LEU A 37 4.76 2.66 7.20
CA LEU A 37 6.10 2.50 6.65
C LEU A 37 6.09 1.31 5.70
N VAL A 38 6.42 1.56 4.44
CA VAL A 38 6.44 0.53 3.39
C VAL A 38 7.79 0.46 2.71
N ARG A 39 8.17 -0.73 2.27
CA ARG A 39 9.33 -0.94 1.39
C ARG A 39 8.85 -1.00 -0.05
N GLY A 40 9.56 -0.33 -0.95
CA GLY A 40 9.29 -0.47 -2.38
C GLY A 40 9.40 -1.93 -2.83
N LYS A 41 8.39 -2.44 -3.55
CA LYS A 41 8.42 -3.79 -4.12
C LYS A 41 9.50 -3.92 -5.19
N LYS A 42 10.19 -5.08 -5.22
CA LYS A 42 11.19 -5.39 -6.24
C LYS A 42 10.53 -5.48 -7.62
N LYS A 43 11.27 -5.19 -8.70
CA LYS A 43 10.75 -5.25 -10.10
C LYS A 43 10.11 -6.61 -10.44
N TYR A 44 10.67 -7.70 -9.90
CA TYR A 44 10.13 -9.05 -10.07
C TYR A 44 8.71 -9.20 -9.51
N GLU A 45 8.50 -8.74 -8.27
CA GLU A 45 7.19 -8.83 -7.60
C GLU A 45 6.12 -8.00 -8.31
N LYS A 46 6.51 -6.88 -8.94
CA LYS A 46 5.60 -6.07 -9.77
C LYS A 46 5.15 -6.85 -11.01
N ARG A 47 6.05 -7.58 -11.68
CA ARG A 47 5.72 -8.39 -12.86
C ARG A 47 4.76 -9.53 -12.51
N ASP A 48 5.01 -10.24 -11.41
CA ASP A 48 4.13 -11.32 -10.95
C ASP A 48 2.71 -10.81 -10.61
N LEU A 49 2.62 -9.65 -9.96
CA LEU A 49 1.34 -8.99 -9.68
C LEU A 49 0.56 -8.59 -10.94
N ILE A 50 1.24 -8.03 -11.93
CA ILE A 50 0.62 -7.64 -13.20
C ILE A 50 0.07 -8.88 -13.90
N LYS A 51 0.88 -9.95 -14.01
CA LYS A 51 0.45 -11.23 -14.59
C LYS A 51 -0.78 -11.79 -13.88
N LYS A 52 -0.75 -11.90 -12.54
CA LYS A 52 -1.89 -12.38 -11.75
C LYS A 52 -3.15 -11.54 -11.97
N ARG A 53 -3.01 -10.21 -12.05
CA ARG A 53 -4.14 -9.31 -12.31
C ARG A 53 -4.73 -9.53 -13.70
N GLU A 54 -3.89 -9.64 -14.73
CA GLU A 54 -4.33 -9.91 -16.11
C GLU A 54 -5.01 -11.28 -16.23
N THR A 55 -4.44 -12.33 -15.65
CA THR A 55 -5.05 -13.66 -15.62
C THR A 55 -6.43 -13.63 -14.98
N LYS A 56 -6.57 -12.93 -13.84
CA LYS A 56 -7.83 -12.81 -13.12
C LYS A 56 -8.89 -12.07 -13.93
N ILE A 57 -8.51 -10.99 -14.63
CA ILE A 57 -9.40 -10.23 -15.52
C ILE A 57 -9.83 -11.09 -16.72
N GLY A 58 -8.89 -11.81 -17.35
CA GLY A 58 -9.19 -12.69 -18.48
C GLY A 58 -10.16 -13.82 -18.12
N LEU A 59 -9.95 -14.48 -16.97
CA LEU A 59 -10.86 -15.49 -16.43
C LEU A 59 -12.25 -14.93 -16.15
N ALA A 60 -12.33 -13.76 -15.49
CA ALA A 60 -13.60 -13.11 -15.18
C ALA A 60 -14.40 -12.73 -16.44
N ARG A 61 -13.72 -12.31 -17.52
CA ARG A 61 -14.37 -12.03 -18.81
C ARG A 61 -14.90 -13.29 -19.48
N ARG A 62 -14.13 -14.38 -19.46
CA ARG A 62 -14.54 -15.68 -20.03
C ARG A 62 -15.78 -16.24 -19.35
N LEU A 63 -15.83 -16.16 -18.02
CA LEU A 63 -16.97 -16.60 -17.22
C LEU A 63 -18.24 -15.76 -17.46
N LYS A 64 -18.08 -14.47 -17.80
CA LYS A 64 -19.20 -13.57 -18.13
C LYS A 64 -19.79 -13.79 -19.52
N ILE A 65 -19.00 -14.26 -20.49
CA ILE A 65 -19.45 -14.53 -21.86
C ILE A 65 -20.19 -15.87 -21.97
N SER A 66 -19.95 -16.79 -21.03
CA SER A 66 -20.59 -18.11 -20.94
C SER A 66 -21.98 -18.09 -20.29
N ARG A 67 -22.56 -16.90 -20.05
CA ARG A 67 -23.84 -16.71 -19.36
C ARG A 67 -24.75 -15.85 -20.22
#